data_AF-A0A0D3FZF1-F1
#
_entry.id   AF-A0A0D3FZF1-F1
#
_cell.length_a   1.000
_cell.length_b   1.000
_cell.length_c   1.000
_cell.angle_alpha   90.00
_cell.angle_beta   90.00
_cell.angle_gamma   90.00
#
_symmetry.space_group_name_H-M   'P 1'
#
loop_
_entity.id
_entity.type
_entity.pdbx_description
1 polymer ?
#
loop_
_entity_poly.entity_id
_entity_poly.type
_entity_poly.pdbx_seq_one_letter_code
_entity_poly.pdbx_strand_id
1 'polypeptide(L)'
;MWPWLERIASACWDRVRRYALTRRDEEDGSGSGGDADDLLLWSRDLVRHAAGEFSFAVVQANDVLEDHSQVETGAAATFIGVYDGHGGAEASRFISNHLAAHLVRLAQERGTISEDIVRIAFSATEEGFLSLVRRTHLIKPSIASIGSCCLVGIIWKGTLYLANLGDSRAVVGCLTGSNKIVAEQLTRDHNASMEEVRQELRSLHPDDSQIVVLKNGVWRIKGIIQVSRSIGDAYLKKQEFALDPSMTRFHLSEPLRRPVLTSEPSIYTRVLHSQDSFFIFASDGLWEHLTNQQAVEIVHNNPREGIARRLVKAALKEAARKREMKYNDIKKLEKGVRRFFHDDITVVVVFIDHELLQDGDESTPEISVRGFVDSGGPSSFSGRTMKLPSSILCLSLLASTSLQILGSTCSCLHFNFPNVDTTSVDDFSFSPGSGIANGSLQITPSTGNITNQSGRVCYTRETLRLWDSKKRTVASFRTEFVLNILPNQQQNETGEGLAFILTSNLSSPRGSSGQWLGIANEQTDGSPANRIVAVEFDTRKSYDEDLDSNHVGLDVNGIRSVVRAVSTQ
;
A
#
# COMPACT_ATOMS: atom_id res chain seq x y z
N MET A 1 -17.36 26.23 23.10
CA MET A 1 -16.92 24.85 22.83
C MET A 1 -16.92 24.64 21.33
N TRP A 2 -15.80 24.25 20.73
CA TRP A 2 -15.64 24.27 19.27
C TRP A 2 -15.99 22.90 18.64
N PRO A 3 -17.06 22.78 17.84
CA PRO A 3 -17.53 21.52 17.24
C PRO A 3 -16.60 20.89 16.20
N TRP A 4 -15.51 21.58 15.82
CA TRP A 4 -14.56 21.05 14.83
C TRP A 4 -13.54 20.08 15.46
N LEU A 5 -13.22 20.24 16.75
CA LEU A 5 -12.34 19.33 17.50
C LEU A 5 -13.02 17.97 17.69
N GLU A 6 -14.30 17.96 18.06
CA GLU A 6 -15.13 16.74 18.09
C GLU A 6 -15.21 16.08 16.72
N ARG A 7 -15.19 16.85 15.61
CA ARG A 7 -15.23 16.30 14.24
C ARG A 7 -13.90 15.72 13.77
N ILE A 8 -12.75 16.28 14.16
CA ILE A 8 -11.44 15.66 13.88
C ILE A 8 -11.29 14.39 14.71
N ALA A 9 -11.60 14.46 16.01
CA ALA A 9 -11.61 13.29 16.88
C ALA A 9 -12.61 12.23 16.38
N SER A 10 -13.81 12.62 15.93
CA SER A 10 -14.82 11.72 15.35
C SER A 10 -14.41 11.15 13.98
N ALA A 11 -13.70 11.91 13.14
CA ALA A 11 -13.19 11.40 11.86
C ALA A 11 -12.02 10.41 12.05
N CYS A 12 -11.20 10.62 13.10
CA CYS A 12 -10.25 9.63 13.59
C CYS A 12 -10.96 8.43 14.23
N TRP A 13 -12.06 8.67 14.96
CA TRP A 13 -12.90 7.65 15.60
C TRP A 13 -13.59 6.73 14.59
N ASP A 14 -14.14 7.25 13.48
CA ASP A 14 -14.79 6.44 12.44
C ASP A 14 -13.82 5.54 11.65
N ARG A 15 -12.51 5.82 11.73
CA ARG A 15 -11.45 4.97 11.18
C ARG A 15 -10.91 3.96 12.20
N VAL A 16 -10.99 4.24 13.50
CA VAL A 16 -10.49 3.36 14.58
C VAL A 16 -11.58 2.43 15.10
N ARG A 17 -12.85 2.87 15.14
CA ARG A 17 -14.01 2.03 15.52
C ARG A 17 -14.19 0.82 14.63
N ARG A 18 -13.65 0.81 13.40
CA ARG A 18 -13.79 -0.33 12.49
C ARG A 18 -12.95 -1.55 12.84
N TYR A 19 -12.10 -1.47 13.87
CA TYR A 19 -11.45 -2.64 14.45
C TYR A 19 -12.14 -3.18 15.73
N ALA A 20 -13.27 -2.60 16.14
CA ALA A 20 -14.08 -3.12 17.24
C ALA A 20 -15.57 -3.12 16.86
N LEU A 21 -16.04 -4.31 16.47
CA LEU A 21 -17.41 -4.85 16.57
C LEU A 21 -18.62 -3.92 16.39
N THR A 22 -19.54 -4.42 15.56
CA THR A 22 -21.01 -4.17 15.48
C THR A 22 -21.47 -3.04 14.54
N ARG A 23 -22.58 -3.16 13.79
CA ARG A 23 -23.69 -4.12 13.76
C ARG A 23 -24.50 -3.99 12.45
N ARG A 24 -25.15 -5.10 12.10
CA ARG A 24 -26.50 -5.31 11.50
C ARG A 24 -27.30 -4.09 11.02
N ASP A 25 -27.86 -4.25 9.82
CA ASP A 25 -29.27 -4.02 9.47
C ASP A 25 -29.67 -5.19 8.52
N GLU A 26 -30.46 -6.18 8.98
CA GLU A 26 -31.90 -6.40 8.70
C GLU A 26 -32.20 -6.55 7.20
N GLU A 27 -32.26 -7.79 6.70
CA GLU A 27 -33.44 -8.67 6.54
C GLU A 27 -33.93 -8.65 5.08
N ASP A 28 -33.53 -9.67 4.32
CA ASP A 28 -34.45 -10.32 3.40
C ASP A 28 -34.10 -11.80 3.26
N GLY A 29 -35.11 -12.63 3.51
CA GLY A 29 -34.98 -14.07 3.69
C GLY A 29 -34.95 -14.84 2.37
N SER A 30 -34.02 -15.79 2.29
CA SER A 30 -34.25 -17.23 2.05
C SER A 30 -33.06 -17.87 1.32
N GLY A 31 -32.40 -18.84 1.97
CA GLY A 31 -31.53 -19.80 1.28
C GLY A 31 -30.11 -19.98 1.83
N SER A 32 -29.96 -20.94 2.76
CA SER A 32 -28.73 -21.66 3.15
C SER A 32 -27.62 -20.89 3.90
N GLY A 33 -27.38 -21.30 5.15
CA GLY A 33 -26.50 -20.62 6.10
C GLY A 33 -24.99 -20.79 5.88
N GLY A 34 -24.24 -19.87 6.49
CA GLY A 34 -22.87 -20.10 6.95
C GLY A 34 -21.74 -19.36 6.22
N ASP A 35 -22.02 -18.20 5.61
CA ASP A 35 -21.01 -17.45 4.86
C ASP A 35 -20.39 -16.25 5.61
N ALA A 36 -21.07 -15.76 6.64
CA ALA A 36 -20.61 -14.65 7.49
C ALA A 36 -19.57 -15.05 8.56
N ASP A 37 -19.09 -16.30 8.53
CA ASP A 37 -18.30 -16.91 9.62
C ASP A 37 -16.78 -16.96 9.40
N ASP A 38 -16.26 -16.61 8.21
CA ASP A 38 -14.80 -16.57 8.00
C ASP A 38 -14.25 -15.16 8.21
N LEU A 39 -13.75 -14.89 9.42
CA LEU A 39 -13.16 -13.59 9.78
C LEU A 39 -11.90 -13.24 8.99
N LEU A 40 -11.27 -14.23 8.35
CA LEU A 40 -10.07 -14.06 7.52
C LEU A 40 -10.41 -13.91 6.04
N LEU A 41 -11.69 -13.89 5.67
CA LEU A 41 -12.14 -13.60 4.31
C LEU A 41 -12.82 -12.25 4.25
N TRP A 42 -12.29 -11.37 3.42
CA TRP A 42 -12.89 -10.09 3.07
C TRP A 42 -13.39 -10.15 1.62
N SER A 43 -14.54 -9.52 1.34
CA SER A 43 -15.03 -9.41 -0.03
C SER A 43 -15.95 -8.23 -0.24
N ARG A 44 -16.05 -7.82 -1.50
CA ARG A 44 -16.90 -6.75 -1.99
C ARG A 44 -17.54 -7.20 -3.30
N ASP A 45 -18.87 -7.22 -3.32
CA ASP A 45 -19.61 -8.01 -4.30
C ASP A 45 -19.61 -7.42 -5.71
N LEU A 46 -20.31 -6.31 -5.95
CA LEU A 46 -20.31 -5.62 -7.24
C LEU A 46 -20.17 -4.11 -7.05
N VAL A 47 -19.20 -3.55 -7.76
CA VAL A 47 -18.89 -2.11 -7.75
C VAL A 47 -18.67 -1.65 -9.18
N ARG A 48 -19.25 -0.51 -9.53
CA ARG A 48 -19.10 0.10 -10.86
C ARG A 48 -17.69 0.64 -11.10
N HIS A 49 -17.21 0.49 -12.33
CA HIS A 49 -15.97 1.08 -12.86
C HIS A 49 -16.20 1.59 -14.30
N ALA A 50 -15.17 2.15 -14.92
CA ALA A 50 -15.28 2.88 -16.20
C ALA A 50 -15.86 2.07 -17.37
N ALA A 51 -15.83 0.74 -17.29
CA ALA A 51 -16.23 -0.16 -18.38
C ALA A 51 -17.16 -1.28 -17.92
N GLY A 52 -17.82 -1.16 -16.76
CA GLY A 52 -18.73 -2.18 -16.23
C GLY A 52 -18.69 -2.29 -14.72
N GLU A 53 -18.62 -3.52 -14.20
CA GLU A 53 -18.61 -3.81 -12.77
C GLU A 53 -17.42 -4.71 -12.38
N PHE A 54 -17.03 -4.69 -11.11
CA PHE A 54 -16.04 -5.61 -10.58
C PHE A 54 -16.46 -6.23 -9.25
N SER A 55 -15.96 -7.44 -9.00
CA SER A 55 -16.04 -8.18 -7.74
C SER A 55 -14.66 -8.41 -7.18
N PHE A 56 -14.50 -8.35 -5.86
CA PHE A 56 -13.19 -8.36 -5.21
C PHE A 56 -13.25 -9.18 -3.92
N ALA A 57 -12.32 -10.13 -3.73
CA ALA A 57 -12.17 -10.87 -2.49
C ALA A 57 -10.71 -11.09 -2.14
N VAL A 58 -10.42 -11.15 -0.84
CA VAL A 58 -9.12 -11.50 -0.29
C VAL A 58 -9.33 -12.46 0.88
N VAL A 59 -8.53 -13.52 0.99
CA VAL A 59 -8.49 -14.36 2.19
C VAL A 59 -7.06 -14.47 2.70
N GLN A 60 -6.91 -14.31 4.02
CA GLN A 60 -5.63 -14.42 4.70
C GLN A 60 -5.33 -15.87 5.10
N ALA A 61 -4.10 -16.29 4.84
CA ALA A 61 -3.51 -17.56 5.27
C ALA A 61 -2.30 -17.34 6.17
N ASN A 62 -1.43 -16.38 5.83
CA ASN A 62 -0.21 -16.06 6.56
C ASN A 62 -0.52 -15.37 7.90
N ASP A 63 0.38 -15.44 8.88
CA ASP A 63 0.17 -14.77 10.18
C ASP A 63 0.06 -13.24 10.03
N VAL A 64 0.84 -12.69 9.10
CA VAL A 64 0.68 -11.35 8.54
C VAL A 64 0.18 -11.52 7.11
N LEU A 65 -0.91 -10.85 6.75
CA LEU A 65 -1.39 -10.80 5.36
C LEU A 65 -0.32 -10.08 4.51
N GLU A 66 0.38 -10.83 3.66
CA GLU A 66 1.42 -10.28 2.81
C GLU A 66 0.82 -9.74 1.50
N ASP A 67 -0.27 -10.35 1.02
CA ASP A 67 -1.08 -9.84 -0.11
C ASP A 67 -1.63 -8.44 0.16
N HIS A 68 -1.38 -7.51 -0.76
CA HIS A 68 -2.09 -6.24 -0.86
C HIS A 68 -2.73 -6.11 -2.23
N SER A 69 -3.82 -5.37 -2.30
CA SER A 69 -4.54 -5.22 -3.57
C SER A 69 -5.45 -4.01 -3.55
N GLN A 70 -5.73 -3.49 -4.74
CA GLN A 70 -6.59 -2.33 -4.89
C GLN A 70 -7.26 -2.25 -6.25
N VAL A 71 -8.42 -1.60 -6.27
CA VAL A 71 -9.09 -1.14 -7.47
C VAL A 71 -9.36 0.36 -7.32
N GLU A 72 -8.83 1.15 -8.24
CA GLU A 72 -9.12 2.59 -8.34
C GLU A 72 -10.04 2.81 -9.54
N THR A 73 -11.20 3.39 -9.30
CA THR A 73 -12.17 3.70 -10.36
C THR A 73 -12.16 5.19 -10.65
N GLY A 74 -12.23 5.55 -11.92
CA GLY A 74 -12.45 6.91 -12.41
C GLY A 74 -13.41 6.88 -13.59
N ALA A 75 -13.96 8.03 -13.97
CA ALA A 75 -14.96 8.09 -15.05
C ALA A 75 -14.48 7.52 -16.39
N ALA A 76 -13.17 7.61 -16.66
CA ALA A 76 -12.57 7.19 -17.94
C ALA A 76 -11.45 6.13 -17.78
N ALA A 77 -11.20 5.65 -16.56
CA ALA A 77 -10.11 4.74 -16.28
C ALA A 77 -10.41 3.83 -15.10
N THR A 78 -9.96 2.58 -15.19
CA THR A 78 -9.97 1.63 -14.06
C THR A 78 -8.55 1.11 -13.87
N PHE A 79 -8.01 1.23 -12.66
CA PHE A 79 -6.74 0.60 -12.28
C PHE A 79 -7.02 -0.55 -11.33
N ILE A 80 -6.37 -1.68 -11.57
CA ILE A 80 -6.45 -2.89 -10.77
C ILE A 80 -5.02 -3.27 -10.39
N GLY A 81 -4.78 -3.55 -9.11
CA GLY A 81 -3.49 -3.99 -8.61
C GLY A 81 -3.64 -5.19 -7.67
N VAL A 82 -2.86 -6.24 -7.92
CA VAL A 82 -2.68 -7.40 -7.06
C VAL A 82 -1.18 -7.52 -6.76
N TYR A 83 -0.84 -7.47 -5.47
CA TYR A 83 0.53 -7.41 -4.98
C TYR A 83 0.74 -8.51 -3.96
N ASP A 84 1.30 -9.61 -4.43
CA ASP A 84 1.56 -10.79 -3.62
C ASP A 84 2.92 -10.61 -2.95
N GLY A 85 2.90 -10.42 -1.63
CA GLY A 85 4.06 -10.06 -0.83
C GLY A 85 4.75 -11.29 -0.26
N HIS A 86 6.06 -11.22 -0.06
CA HIS A 86 6.81 -12.30 0.57
C HIS A 86 7.96 -11.79 1.45
N GLY A 87 8.18 -12.52 2.56
CA GLY A 87 9.22 -12.17 3.54
C GLY A 87 8.83 -11.00 4.44
N GLY A 88 7.61 -10.50 4.31
CA GLY A 88 7.01 -9.34 4.95
C GLY A 88 5.99 -8.67 4.02
N ALA A 89 5.11 -7.85 4.60
CA ALA A 89 4.09 -7.10 3.87
C ALA A 89 4.58 -5.72 3.39
N GLU A 90 5.81 -5.32 3.74
CA GLU A 90 6.31 -3.96 3.52
C GLU A 90 6.40 -3.59 2.03
N ALA A 91 6.83 -4.51 1.16
CA ALA A 91 6.93 -4.27 -0.27
C ALA A 91 5.56 -4.14 -0.94
N SER A 92 4.66 -5.12 -0.75
CA SER A 92 3.29 -5.11 -1.29
C SER A 92 2.49 -3.90 -0.79
N ARG A 93 2.63 -3.55 0.49
CA ARG A 93 2.06 -2.33 1.09
C ARG A 93 2.64 -1.06 0.47
N PHE A 94 3.95 -1.00 0.24
CA PHE A 94 4.58 0.14 -0.42
C PHE A 94 4.04 0.32 -1.84
N ILE A 95 3.93 -0.75 -2.62
CA ILE A 95 3.38 -0.73 -3.97
C ILE A 95 1.94 -0.20 -3.97
N SER A 96 1.07 -0.73 -3.10
CA SER A 96 -0.31 -0.27 -2.95
C SER A 96 -0.41 1.23 -2.60
N ASN A 97 0.59 1.79 -1.93
CA ASN A 97 0.59 3.19 -1.55
C ASN A 97 1.11 4.15 -2.63
N HIS A 98 1.93 3.66 -3.57
CA HIS A 98 2.71 4.55 -4.44
C HIS A 98 2.48 4.32 -5.94
N LEU A 99 2.30 3.07 -6.40
CA LEU A 99 2.32 2.74 -7.82
C LEU A 99 1.22 3.44 -8.62
N ALA A 100 -0.03 3.36 -8.14
CA ALA A 100 -1.16 4.04 -8.79
C ALA A 100 -0.96 5.57 -8.82
N ALA A 101 -0.43 6.16 -7.75
CA ALA A 101 -0.17 7.60 -7.69
C ALA A 101 0.93 8.04 -8.68
N HIS A 102 2.00 7.26 -8.81
CA HIS A 102 3.02 7.51 -9.82
C HIS A 102 2.45 7.44 -11.24
N LEU A 103 1.62 6.43 -11.51
CA LEU A 103 0.99 6.26 -12.81
C LEU A 103 0.04 7.39 -13.15
N VAL A 104 -0.85 7.76 -12.22
CA VAL A 104 -1.79 8.88 -12.40
C VAL A 104 -1.03 10.17 -12.70
N ARG A 105 0.01 10.48 -11.93
CA ARG A 105 0.82 11.69 -12.13
C ARG A 105 1.42 11.71 -13.54
N LEU A 106 2.07 10.63 -13.96
CA LEU A 106 2.70 10.52 -15.28
C LEU A 106 1.67 10.57 -16.42
N ALA A 107 0.51 9.94 -16.23
CA ALA A 107 -0.58 9.97 -17.21
C ALA A 107 -1.20 11.37 -17.35
N GLN A 108 -1.30 12.13 -16.26
CA GLN A 108 -1.72 13.52 -16.28
C GLN A 108 -0.70 14.43 -16.98
N GLU A 109 0.59 14.28 -16.66
CA GLU A 109 1.68 15.04 -17.29
C GLU A 109 1.74 14.83 -18.82
N ARG A 110 1.44 13.61 -19.29
CA ARG A 110 1.51 13.25 -20.71
C ARG A 110 0.17 13.23 -21.45
N GLY A 111 -0.95 13.36 -20.73
CA GLY A 111 -2.31 13.31 -21.28
C GLY A 111 -2.73 11.95 -21.86
N THR A 112 -2.02 10.87 -21.55
CA THR A 112 -2.28 9.53 -22.10
C THR A 112 -1.82 8.43 -21.14
N ILE A 113 -2.26 7.20 -21.36
CA ILE A 113 -1.63 5.99 -20.81
C ILE A 113 -0.90 5.28 -21.94
N SER A 114 0.29 4.76 -21.66
CA SER A 114 1.12 4.00 -22.62
C SER A 114 2.01 3.01 -21.87
N GLU A 115 2.57 2.04 -22.58
CA GLU A 115 3.50 1.06 -21.99
C GLU A 115 4.68 1.74 -21.30
N ASP A 116 5.24 2.79 -21.89
CA ASP A 116 6.35 3.57 -21.29
C ASP A 116 5.95 4.22 -19.96
N ILE A 117 4.74 4.78 -19.86
CA ILE A 117 4.25 5.38 -18.61
C ILE A 117 4.16 4.31 -17.52
N VAL A 118 3.66 3.12 -17.88
CA VAL A 118 3.59 1.99 -16.96
C VAL A 118 5.00 1.57 -16.52
N ARG A 119 5.97 1.41 -17.45
CA ARG A 119 7.37 1.09 -17.08
C ARG A 119 7.98 2.13 -16.14
N ILE A 120 7.79 3.42 -16.42
CA ILE A 120 8.33 4.51 -15.59
C ILE A 120 7.69 4.48 -14.20
N ALA A 121 6.38 4.22 -14.09
CA ALA A 121 5.69 4.11 -12.80
C ALA A 121 6.22 2.95 -11.95
N PHE A 122 6.45 1.79 -12.57
CA PHE A 122 7.08 0.63 -11.90
C PHE A 122 8.50 0.94 -11.44
N SER A 123 9.32 1.53 -12.32
CA SER A 123 10.70 1.92 -11.99
C SER A 123 10.77 2.94 -10.84
N ALA A 124 9.89 3.95 -10.85
CA ALA A 124 9.79 4.91 -9.75
C ALA A 124 9.38 4.25 -8.42
N THR A 125 8.47 3.27 -8.47
CA THR A 125 8.03 2.51 -7.30
C THR A 125 9.16 1.66 -6.72
N GLU A 126 9.92 0.96 -7.57
CA GLU A 126 11.09 0.19 -7.16
C GLU A 126 12.14 1.09 -6.50
N GLU A 127 12.54 2.19 -7.14
CA GLU A 127 13.57 3.08 -6.58
C GLU A 127 13.10 3.75 -5.28
N GLY A 128 11.80 4.03 -5.16
CA GLY A 128 11.18 4.46 -3.91
C GLY A 128 11.34 3.42 -2.79
N PHE A 129 11.04 2.15 -3.07
CA PHE A 129 11.17 1.07 -2.09
C PHE A 129 12.65 0.77 -1.76
N LEU A 130 13.55 0.76 -2.75
CA LEU A 130 14.99 0.61 -2.50
C LEU A 130 15.56 1.76 -1.66
N SER A 131 15.03 2.98 -1.81
CA SER A 131 15.38 4.11 -0.94
C SER A 131 14.89 3.91 0.50
N LEU A 132 13.74 3.26 0.70
CA LEU A 132 13.30 2.82 2.03
C LEU A 132 14.25 1.75 2.59
N VAL A 133 14.62 0.74 1.80
CA VAL A 133 15.59 -0.29 2.19
C VAL A 133 16.92 0.34 2.61
N ARG A 134 17.48 1.26 1.83
CA ARG A 134 18.74 1.95 2.19
C ARG A 134 18.68 2.64 3.55
N ARG A 135 17.56 3.26 3.89
CA ARG A 135 17.39 3.96 5.18
C ARG A 135 17.19 3.01 6.37
N THR A 136 16.68 1.81 6.12
CA THR A 136 16.22 0.91 7.20
C THR A 136 17.11 -0.33 7.38
N HIS A 137 17.82 -0.78 6.34
CA HIS A 137 18.55 -2.06 6.34
C HIS A 137 19.67 -2.16 7.40
N LEU A 138 20.25 -1.04 7.85
CA LEU A 138 21.26 -1.05 8.91
C LEU A 138 20.70 -1.45 10.28
N ILE A 139 19.38 -1.34 10.46
CA ILE A 139 18.69 -1.57 11.74
C ILE A 139 17.78 -2.80 11.65
N LYS A 140 17.06 -2.93 10.54
CA LYS A 140 16.28 -4.12 10.20
C LYS A 140 16.82 -4.70 8.88
N PRO A 141 17.93 -5.47 8.91
CA PRO A 141 18.52 -6.06 7.69
C PRO A 141 17.51 -6.85 6.87
N SER A 142 16.56 -7.53 7.53
CA SER A 142 15.52 -8.32 6.87
C SER A 142 14.66 -7.53 5.88
N ILE A 143 14.59 -6.19 5.95
CA ILE A 143 13.87 -5.39 4.95
C ILE A 143 14.42 -5.59 3.53
N ALA A 144 15.71 -5.91 3.40
CA ALA A 144 16.33 -6.19 2.10
C ALA A 144 15.85 -7.49 1.47
N SER A 145 15.35 -8.46 2.27
CA SER A 145 14.73 -9.70 1.79
C SER A 145 13.23 -9.62 1.52
N ILE A 146 12.60 -8.47 1.78
CA ILE A 146 11.17 -8.29 1.55
C ILE A 146 10.95 -7.93 0.10
N GLY A 147 10.04 -8.65 -0.55
CA GLY A 147 9.69 -8.42 -1.94
C GLY A 147 8.21 -8.62 -2.18
N SER A 148 7.78 -8.31 -3.40
CA SER A 148 6.42 -8.56 -3.83
C SER A 148 6.34 -8.73 -5.34
N CYS A 149 5.60 -9.76 -5.76
CA CYS A 149 5.04 -9.86 -7.09
C CYS A 149 4.04 -8.72 -7.30
N CYS A 150 3.90 -8.25 -8.53
CA CYS A 150 3.04 -7.12 -8.83
C CYS A 150 2.37 -7.30 -10.20
N LEU A 151 1.07 -7.52 -10.15
CA LEU A 151 0.19 -7.56 -11.31
C LEU A 151 -0.67 -6.30 -11.33
N VAL A 152 -0.58 -5.54 -12.43
CA VAL A 152 -1.39 -4.35 -12.67
C VAL A 152 -2.18 -4.49 -13.97
N GLY A 153 -3.46 -4.12 -13.91
CA GLY A 153 -4.32 -3.92 -15.06
C GLY A 153 -4.84 -2.49 -15.12
N ILE A 154 -4.83 -1.88 -16.30
CA ILE A 154 -5.35 -0.53 -16.53
C ILE A 154 -6.28 -0.57 -17.74
N ILE A 155 -7.56 -0.28 -17.52
CA ILE A 155 -8.53 -0.09 -18.59
C ILE A 155 -8.63 1.40 -18.86
N TRP A 156 -8.28 1.84 -20.06
CA TRP A 156 -8.35 3.24 -20.48
C TRP A 156 -8.72 3.34 -21.95
N LYS A 157 -9.80 4.07 -22.25
CA LYS A 157 -10.31 4.31 -23.62
C LYS A 157 -10.39 3.02 -24.48
N GLY A 158 -11.03 1.98 -23.94
CA GLY A 158 -11.20 0.71 -24.66
C GLY A 158 -9.93 -0.13 -24.81
N THR A 159 -8.82 0.27 -24.18
CA THR A 159 -7.55 -0.47 -24.18
C THR A 159 -7.23 -0.98 -22.78
N LEU A 160 -6.88 -2.26 -22.68
CA LEU A 160 -6.33 -2.89 -21.49
C LEU A 160 -4.81 -2.92 -21.57
N TYR A 161 -4.14 -2.33 -20.58
CA TYR A 161 -2.70 -2.45 -20.35
C TYR A 161 -2.48 -3.38 -19.16
N LEU A 162 -1.67 -4.41 -19.34
CA LEU A 162 -1.25 -5.34 -18.29
C LEU A 162 0.25 -5.20 -18.05
N ALA A 163 0.65 -5.14 -16.78
CA ALA A 163 2.05 -5.21 -16.37
C ALA A 163 2.20 -6.26 -15.28
N ASN A 164 3.12 -7.21 -15.48
CA ASN A 164 3.33 -8.32 -14.53
C ASN A 164 4.79 -8.43 -14.08
N LEU A 165 4.97 -8.56 -12.77
CA LEU A 165 6.18 -8.98 -12.08
C LEU A 165 5.84 -10.20 -11.22
N GLY A 166 6.53 -11.32 -11.46
CA GLY A 166 6.27 -12.55 -10.72
C GLY A 166 5.19 -13.43 -11.34
N ASP A 167 4.43 -14.13 -10.51
CA ASP A 167 3.55 -15.26 -10.85
C ASP A 167 2.08 -15.08 -10.43
N SER A 168 1.72 -13.90 -9.95
CA SER A 168 0.35 -13.41 -10.12
C SER A 168 -0.02 -13.40 -11.60
N ARG A 169 -1.31 -13.64 -11.91
CA ARG A 169 -1.76 -13.86 -13.30
C ARG A 169 -3.09 -13.19 -13.62
N ALA A 170 -3.17 -12.64 -14.83
CA ALA A 170 -4.40 -12.16 -15.46
C ALA A 170 -4.90 -13.12 -16.54
N VAL A 171 -6.18 -13.47 -16.49
CA VAL A 171 -6.86 -14.38 -17.43
C VAL A 171 -8.15 -13.73 -17.92
N VAL A 172 -8.41 -13.77 -19.22
CA VAL A 172 -9.68 -13.31 -19.81
C VAL A 172 -10.61 -14.50 -20.07
N GLY A 173 -11.90 -14.30 -19.81
CA GLY A 173 -12.96 -15.17 -20.30
C GLY A 173 -13.51 -14.65 -21.63
N CYS A 174 -13.26 -15.38 -22.72
CA CYS A 174 -13.71 -15.03 -24.06
C CYS A 174 -14.94 -15.86 -24.45
N LEU A 175 -16.02 -15.19 -24.84
CA LEU A 175 -17.21 -15.84 -25.41
C LEU A 175 -16.97 -16.20 -26.87
N THR A 176 -17.08 -17.49 -27.19
CA THR A 176 -17.05 -17.96 -28.58
C THR A 176 -18.45 -17.99 -29.17
N GLY A 177 -18.56 -18.05 -30.51
CA GLY A 177 -19.86 -18.07 -31.22
C GLY A 177 -20.78 -19.25 -30.86
N SER A 178 -20.29 -20.26 -30.13
CA SER A 178 -21.10 -21.37 -29.60
C SER A 178 -21.62 -21.13 -28.17
N ASN A 179 -21.59 -19.89 -27.67
CA ASN A 179 -21.86 -19.53 -26.28
C ASN A 179 -21.00 -20.31 -25.27
N LYS A 180 -19.80 -20.72 -25.69
CA LYS A 180 -18.82 -21.40 -24.84
C LYS A 180 -17.80 -20.37 -24.38
N ILE A 181 -17.52 -20.34 -23.07
CA ILE A 181 -16.46 -19.52 -22.51
C ILE A 181 -15.11 -20.24 -22.62
N VAL A 182 -14.08 -19.54 -23.11
CA VAL A 182 -12.71 -20.05 -23.21
C VAL A 182 -11.79 -19.13 -22.42
N ALA A 183 -10.92 -19.73 -21.60
CA ALA A 183 -9.89 -19.00 -20.89
C ALA A 183 -8.68 -18.72 -21.78
N GLU A 184 -8.24 -17.46 -21.81
CA GLU A 184 -6.98 -17.04 -22.42
C GLU A 184 -6.13 -16.36 -21.34
N GLN A 185 -4.92 -16.88 -21.12
CA GLN A 185 -3.96 -16.27 -20.19
C GLN A 185 -3.25 -15.11 -20.88
N LEU A 186 -3.34 -13.92 -20.30
CA LEU A 186 -2.81 -12.69 -20.91
C LEU A 186 -1.40 -12.33 -20.42
N THR A 187 -1.04 -12.74 -19.21
CA THR A 187 0.27 -12.47 -18.61
C THR A 187 1.13 -13.72 -18.56
N ARG A 188 2.45 -13.56 -18.72
CA ARG A 188 3.41 -14.64 -18.48
C ARG A 188 3.75 -14.70 -17.00
N ASP A 189 3.81 -15.91 -16.46
CA ASP A 189 4.28 -16.15 -15.10
C ASP A 189 5.81 -16.17 -15.09
N HIS A 190 6.41 -15.41 -14.18
CA HIS A 190 7.86 -15.31 -14.03
C HIS A 190 8.34 -16.17 -12.85
N ASN A 191 8.07 -17.47 -12.91
CA ASN A 191 8.42 -18.46 -11.88
C ASN A 191 9.39 -19.51 -12.44
N ALA A 192 10.39 -19.91 -11.65
CA ALA A 192 11.39 -20.92 -12.00
C ALA A 192 10.81 -22.33 -12.22
N SER A 193 9.54 -22.56 -11.87
CA SER A 193 8.79 -23.77 -12.26
C SER A 193 8.59 -23.86 -13.78
N MET A 194 8.60 -22.72 -14.49
CA MET A 194 8.49 -22.64 -15.94
C MET A 194 9.84 -22.85 -16.62
N GLU A 195 9.92 -23.75 -17.60
CA GLU A 195 11.18 -24.06 -18.29
C GLU A 195 11.75 -22.84 -19.03
N GLU A 196 10.89 -22.01 -19.64
CA GLU A 196 11.31 -20.79 -20.34
C GLU A 196 12.05 -19.83 -19.42
N VAL A 197 11.55 -19.64 -18.18
CA VAL A 197 12.20 -18.79 -17.17
C VAL A 197 13.55 -19.39 -16.74
N ARG A 198 13.64 -20.73 -16.61
CA ARG A 198 14.91 -21.40 -16.32
C ARG A 198 15.93 -21.20 -17.43
N GLN A 199 15.50 -21.27 -18.69
CA GLN A 199 16.36 -21.05 -19.85
C GLN A 199 16.83 -19.60 -19.93
N GLU A 200 15.94 -18.62 -19.72
CA GLU A 200 16.27 -17.20 -19.62
C GLU A 200 17.31 -16.95 -18.53
N LEU A 201 17.11 -17.46 -17.32
CA LEU A 201 18.04 -17.33 -16.20
C LEU A 201 19.43 -17.89 -16.52
N ARG A 202 19.51 -19.10 -17.09
CA ARG A 202 20.77 -19.72 -17.52
C ARG A 202 21.47 -18.92 -18.62
N SER A 203 20.71 -18.36 -19.57
CA SER A 203 21.25 -17.55 -20.65
C SER A 203 21.83 -16.22 -20.16
N LEU A 204 21.21 -15.60 -19.15
CA LEU A 204 21.68 -14.34 -18.54
C LEU A 204 22.86 -14.56 -17.58
N HIS A 205 23.02 -15.78 -17.07
CA HIS A 205 24.05 -16.15 -16.08
C HIS A 205 24.82 -17.41 -16.51
N PRO A 206 25.50 -17.39 -17.68
CA PRO A 206 26.20 -18.57 -18.20
C PRO A 206 27.37 -19.03 -17.33
N ASP A 207 27.87 -18.16 -16.46
CA ASP A 207 28.96 -18.41 -15.51
C ASP A 207 28.50 -18.80 -14.10
N ASP A 208 27.19 -18.92 -13.86
CA ASP A 208 26.61 -19.29 -12.57
C ASP A 208 25.84 -20.62 -12.66
N SER A 209 26.54 -21.71 -12.39
CA SER A 209 25.94 -23.06 -12.39
C SER A 209 24.87 -23.25 -11.31
N GLN A 210 24.78 -22.34 -10.34
CA GLN A 210 23.81 -22.34 -9.24
C GLN A 210 22.68 -21.33 -9.46
N ILE A 211 22.57 -20.69 -10.64
CA ILE A 211 21.55 -19.68 -10.89
C ILE A 211 20.13 -20.21 -10.67
N VAL A 212 19.86 -21.45 -11.09
CA VAL A 212 18.57 -22.12 -10.88
C VAL A 212 18.80 -23.57 -10.49
N VAL A 213 18.29 -23.95 -9.31
CA VAL A 213 18.53 -25.25 -8.69
C VAL A 213 17.23 -25.88 -8.24
N LEU A 214 17.15 -27.21 -8.30
CA LEU A 214 16.03 -27.97 -7.77
C LEU A 214 16.27 -28.28 -6.30
N LYS A 215 15.48 -27.69 -5.40
CA LYS A 215 15.59 -27.87 -3.95
C LYS A 215 14.26 -28.36 -3.40
N ASN A 216 14.26 -29.52 -2.75
CA ASN A 216 13.06 -30.18 -2.21
C ASN A 216 11.94 -30.34 -3.26
N GLY A 217 12.29 -30.69 -4.49
CA GLY A 217 11.33 -30.88 -5.59
C GLY A 217 10.82 -29.58 -6.23
N VAL A 218 11.30 -28.42 -5.79
CA VAL A 218 10.89 -27.11 -6.31
C VAL A 218 12.08 -26.36 -6.91
N TRP A 219 11.91 -25.82 -8.12
CA TRP A 219 12.93 -25.02 -8.77
C TRP A 219 13.04 -23.65 -8.11
N ARG A 220 14.26 -23.24 -7.73
CA ARG A 220 14.53 -21.97 -7.05
C ARG A 220 15.74 -21.27 -7.64
N ILE A 221 15.66 -19.96 -7.77
CA ILE A 221 16.74 -19.07 -8.14
C ILE A 221 17.71 -18.97 -6.97
N LYS A 222 18.99 -19.27 -7.21
CA LYS A 222 20.04 -19.40 -6.19
C LYS A 222 19.69 -20.32 -5.01
N GLY A 223 18.69 -21.21 -5.18
CA GLY A 223 18.18 -22.08 -4.12
C GLY A 223 17.30 -21.40 -3.07
N ILE A 224 16.88 -20.15 -3.31
CA ILE A 224 16.18 -19.30 -2.35
C ILE A 224 14.74 -19.03 -2.77
N ILE A 225 14.51 -18.36 -3.90
CA ILE A 225 13.19 -17.83 -4.32
C ILE A 225 12.70 -18.48 -5.61
N GLN A 226 11.39 -18.52 -5.87
CA GLN A 226 10.83 -19.09 -7.09
C GLN A 226 10.63 -18.05 -8.19
N VAL A 227 10.29 -16.81 -7.84
CA VAL A 227 10.01 -15.75 -8.82
C VAL A 227 11.28 -15.08 -9.33
N SER A 228 11.33 -14.80 -10.63
CA SER A 228 12.47 -14.12 -11.29
C SER A 228 12.29 -12.61 -11.40
N ARG A 229 11.09 -12.11 -11.07
CA ARG A 229 10.76 -10.68 -11.12
C ARG A 229 9.94 -10.26 -9.92
N SER A 230 10.29 -9.13 -9.31
CA SER A 230 9.59 -8.56 -8.15
C SER A 230 9.93 -7.09 -7.98
N ILE A 231 9.15 -6.37 -7.17
CA ILE A 231 9.58 -5.14 -6.50
C ILE A 231 10.18 -5.55 -5.15
N GLY A 232 11.27 -4.90 -4.71
CA GLY A 232 11.98 -5.31 -3.49
C GLY A 232 13.00 -6.41 -3.72
N ASP A 233 13.13 -7.39 -2.82
CA ASP A 233 14.19 -8.43 -2.87
C ASP A 233 15.58 -7.82 -3.14
N ALA A 234 15.86 -6.69 -2.48
CA ALA A 234 16.99 -5.84 -2.78
C ALA A 234 18.33 -6.59 -2.71
N TYR A 235 18.44 -7.54 -1.78
CA TYR A 235 19.61 -8.42 -1.62
C TYR A 235 19.91 -9.31 -2.84
N LEU A 236 18.91 -9.58 -3.70
CA LEU A 236 19.05 -10.34 -4.94
C LEU A 236 19.32 -9.46 -6.17
N LYS A 237 19.34 -8.13 -5.97
CA LYS A 237 19.48 -7.15 -7.04
C LYS A 237 20.76 -6.32 -6.90
N LYS A 238 21.10 -5.89 -5.68
CA LYS A 238 22.28 -5.03 -5.44
C LYS A 238 23.11 -5.59 -4.29
N GLN A 239 24.42 -5.72 -4.50
CA GLN A 239 25.37 -6.25 -3.51
C GLN A 239 25.41 -5.41 -2.22
N GLU A 240 25.09 -4.11 -2.31
CA GLU A 240 24.98 -3.21 -1.15
C GLU A 240 23.96 -3.66 -0.11
N PHE A 241 23.02 -4.54 -0.47
CA PHE A 241 21.99 -5.09 0.41
C PHE A 241 22.21 -6.56 0.76
N ALA A 242 23.43 -7.08 0.58
CA ALA A 242 23.76 -8.45 0.96
C ALA A 242 23.45 -8.69 2.45
N LEU A 243 22.77 -9.80 2.73
CA LEU A 243 22.39 -10.19 4.08
C LEU A 243 23.50 -10.98 4.75
N ASP A 244 23.52 -10.92 6.09
CA ASP A 244 24.48 -11.68 6.89
C ASP A 244 24.33 -13.19 6.64
N PRO A 245 25.43 -13.94 6.43
CA PRO A 245 25.38 -15.38 6.20
C PRO A 245 24.66 -16.20 7.29
N SER A 246 24.57 -15.70 8.51
CA SER A 246 23.82 -16.31 9.62
C SER A 246 22.30 -16.35 9.36
N MET A 247 21.78 -15.52 8.45
CA MET A 247 20.39 -15.56 7.99
C MET A 247 20.18 -16.71 7.00
N THR A 248 20.17 -17.95 7.50
CA THR A 248 20.16 -19.20 6.72
C THR A 248 19.07 -19.28 5.64
N ARG A 249 17.90 -18.66 5.87
CA ARG A 249 16.79 -18.61 4.89
C ARG A 249 17.15 -17.84 3.61
N PHE A 250 18.00 -16.82 3.71
CA PHE A 250 18.36 -15.90 2.62
C PHE A 250 19.85 -15.99 2.25
N HIS A 251 20.53 -17.01 2.76
CA HIS A 251 21.96 -17.17 2.58
C HIS A 251 22.32 -17.42 1.11
N LEU A 252 23.15 -16.53 0.57
CA LEU A 252 23.81 -16.70 -0.73
C LEU A 252 25.18 -17.32 -0.51
N SER A 253 25.44 -18.47 -1.14
CA SER A 253 26.72 -19.19 -1.02
C SER A 253 27.90 -18.41 -1.58
N GLU A 254 27.66 -17.53 -2.55
CA GLU A 254 28.65 -16.63 -3.13
C GLU A 254 28.03 -15.24 -3.33
N PRO A 255 28.81 -14.15 -3.21
CA PRO A 255 28.34 -12.81 -3.56
C PRO A 255 27.83 -12.73 -5.00
N LEU A 256 26.77 -11.94 -5.20
CA LEU A 256 26.20 -11.75 -6.53
C LEU A 256 27.17 -10.99 -7.45
N ARG A 257 27.43 -11.56 -8.62
CA ARG A 257 28.18 -10.89 -9.69
C ARG A 257 27.33 -9.89 -10.47
N ARG A 258 26.02 -10.15 -10.54
CA ARG A 258 25.01 -9.34 -11.23
C ARG A 258 23.62 -9.61 -10.61
N PRO A 259 22.63 -8.72 -10.82
CA PRO A 259 21.27 -8.94 -10.36
C PRO A 259 20.71 -10.26 -10.90
N VAL A 260 20.11 -11.08 -10.02
CA VAL A 260 19.47 -12.36 -10.43
C VAL A 260 17.95 -12.24 -10.55
N LEU A 261 17.38 -11.14 -10.02
CA LEU A 261 15.99 -10.73 -10.18
C LEU A 261 15.94 -9.37 -10.90
N THR A 262 14.82 -9.09 -11.58
CA THR A 262 14.53 -7.77 -12.18
C THR A 262 13.22 -7.19 -11.67
N SER A 263 13.14 -5.86 -11.63
CA SER A 263 11.92 -5.08 -11.37
C SER A 263 11.26 -4.57 -12.66
N GLU A 264 11.73 -5.02 -13.82
CA GLU A 264 11.14 -4.65 -15.11
C GLU A 264 9.91 -5.52 -15.47
N PRO A 265 8.70 -4.93 -15.56
CA PRO A 265 7.49 -5.69 -15.84
C PRO A 265 7.49 -6.21 -17.28
N SER A 266 6.95 -7.41 -17.48
CA SER A 266 6.45 -7.76 -18.81
C SER A 266 5.13 -7.01 -19.03
N ILE A 267 5.02 -6.34 -20.19
CA ILE A 267 3.85 -5.55 -20.54
C ILE A 267 3.14 -6.22 -21.70
N TYR A 268 1.81 -6.27 -21.61
CA TYR A 268 0.93 -6.73 -22.66
C TYR A 268 -0.22 -5.73 -22.82
N THR A 269 -0.51 -5.35 -24.06
CA THR A 269 -1.56 -4.40 -24.40
C THR A 269 -2.59 -5.07 -25.30
N ARG A 270 -3.89 -4.90 -24.99
CA ARG A 270 -5.00 -5.43 -25.77
C ARG A 270 -6.06 -4.37 -25.98
N VAL A 271 -6.48 -4.16 -27.23
CA VAL A 271 -7.71 -3.42 -27.52
C VAL A 271 -8.88 -4.34 -27.19
N LEU A 272 -9.78 -3.89 -26.32
CA LEU A 272 -10.93 -4.68 -25.88
C LEU A 272 -11.84 -4.97 -27.07
N HIS A 273 -12.19 -6.23 -27.25
CA HIS A 273 -13.11 -6.66 -28.30
C HIS A 273 -14.37 -7.28 -27.72
N SER A 274 -15.45 -7.32 -28.50
CA SER A 274 -16.78 -7.77 -28.05
C SER A 274 -16.85 -9.18 -27.44
N GLN A 275 -15.87 -10.04 -27.72
CA GLN A 275 -15.78 -11.38 -27.11
C GLN A 275 -15.19 -11.37 -25.68
N ASP A 276 -14.49 -10.32 -25.27
CA ASP A 276 -13.86 -10.20 -23.95
C ASP A 276 -14.96 -9.94 -22.92
N SER A 277 -15.37 -10.96 -22.16
CA SER A 277 -16.52 -10.83 -21.26
C SER A 277 -16.13 -10.31 -19.88
N PHE A 278 -15.01 -10.81 -19.35
CA PHE A 278 -14.45 -10.40 -18.07
C PHE A 278 -12.97 -10.79 -17.96
N PHE A 279 -12.28 -10.13 -17.04
CA PHE A 279 -10.90 -10.42 -16.67
C PHE A 279 -10.83 -10.88 -15.21
N ILE A 280 -10.00 -11.88 -14.92
CA ILE A 280 -9.67 -12.34 -13.57
C ILE A 280 -8.22 -11.96 -13.30
N PHE A 281 -7.99 -11.14 -12.28
CA PHE A 281 -6.68 -10.82 -11.72
C PHE A 281 -6.55 -11.52 -10.37
N ALA A 282 -5.53 -12.35 -10.18
CA ALA A 282 -5.34 -13.02 -8.91
C ALA A 282 -3.88 -13.33 -8.61
N SER A 283 -3.57 -13.43 -7.30
CA SER A 283 -2.29 -13.93 -6.79
C SER A 283 -2.15 -15.42 -7.07
N ASP A 284 -0.93 -15.95 -6.92
CA ASP A 284 -0.66 -17.36 -7.19
C ASP A 284 -1.48 -18.30 -6.29
N GLY A 285 -1.86 -17.84 -5.09
CA GLY A 285 -2.73 -18.55 -4.16
C GLY A 285 -4.07 -18.99 -4.76
N LEU A 286 -4.58 -18.33 -5.81
CA LEU A 286 -5.71 -18.86 -6.59
C LEU A 286 -5.26 -19.94 -7.59
N TRP A 287 -4.21 -19.64 -8.34
CA TRP A 287 -3.74 -20.40 -9.51
C TRP A 287 -3.02 -21.70 -9.13
N GLU A 288 -2.55 -21.84 -7.88
CA GLU A 288 -2.08 -23.10 -7.33
C GLU A 288 -3.19 -24.15 -7.19
N HIS A 289 -4.45 -23.69 -7.07
CA HIS A 289 -5.61 -24.55 -6.82
C HIS A 289 -6.53 -24.68 -8.03
N LEU A 290 -6.69 -23.64 -8.84
CA LEU A 290 -7.59 -23.66 -9.99
C LEU A 290 -6.83 -23.52 -11.30
N THR A 291 -7.25 -24.29 -12.31
CA THR A 291 -6.83 -24.03 -13.70
C THR A 291 -7.53 -22.78 -14.25
N ASN A 292 -6.91 -22.14 -15.25
CA ASN A 292 -7.48 -20.97 -15.92
C ASN A 292 -8.91 -21.23 -16.42
N GLN A 293 -9.14 -22.39 -17.05
CA GLN A 293 -10.46 -22.76 -17.58
C GLN A 293 -11.50 -22.97 -16.48
N GLN A 294 -11.14 -23.64 -15.37
CA GLN A 294 -12.05 -23.79 -14.23
C GLN A 294 -12.46 -22.45 -13.63
N ALA A 295 -11.51 -21.52 -13.46
CA ALA A 295 -11.81 -20.19 -12.92
C ALA A 295 -12.79 -19.42 -13.82
N VAL A 296 -12.53 -19.40 -15.14
CA VAL A 296 -13.38 -18.75 -16.13
C VAL A 296 -14.77 -19.40 -16.21
N GLU A 297 -14.87 -20.73 -16.12
CA GLU A 297 -16.15 -21.44 -16.06
C GLU A 297 -16.95 -21.13 -14.79
N ILE A 298 -16.28 -21.00 -13.63
CA ILE A 298 -16.93 -20.57 -12.39
C ILE A 298 -17.54 -19.18 -12.57
N VAL A 299 -16.78 -18.22 -13.13
CA VAL A 299 -17.28 -16.86 -13.38
C VAL A 299 -18.46 -16.85 -14.35
N HIS A 300 -18.36 -17.59 -15.46
CA HIS A 300 -19.38 -17.60 -16.49
C HIS A 300 -20.69 -18.28 -16.07
N ASN A 301 -20.62 -19.36 -15.30
CA ASN A 301 -21.79 -20.19 -14.96
C ASN A 301 -22.49 -19.78 -13.65
N ASN A 302 -22.07 -18.69 -13.00
CA ASN A 302 -22.63 -18.24 -11.73
C ASN A 302 -23.00 -16.75 -11.78
N PRO A 303 -23.89 -16.28 -10.87
CA PRO A 303 -24.18 -14.85 -10.75
C PRO A 303 -22.93 -14.01 -10.51
N ARG A 304 -22.91 -12.79 -11.07
CA ARG A 304 -21.81 -11.82 -10.87
C ARG A 304 -21.64 -11.46 -9.38
N GLU A 305 -22.74 -11.41 -8.63
CA GLU A 305 -22.74 -11.08 -7.20
C GLU A 305 -21.96 -12.14 -6.38
N GLY A 306 -20.97 -11.68 -5.62
CA GLY A 306 -20.10 -12.53 -4.81
C GLY A 306 -19.17 -13.45 -5.61
N ILE A 307 -18.92 -13.17 -6.89
CA ILE A 307 -18.16 -14.09 -7.75
C ILE A 307 -16.69 -14.22 -7.35
N ALA A 308 -16.04 -13.13 -6.91
CA ALA A 308 -14.66 -13.20 -6.42
C ALA A 308 -14.59 -14.06 -5.14
N ARG A 309 -15.53 -13.88 -4.21
CA ARG A 309 -15.67 -14.73 -3.01
C ARG A 309 -15.89 -16.20 -3.40
N ARG A 310 -16.64 -16.47 -4.47
CA ARG A 310 -16.87 -17.83 -4.97
C ARG A 310 -15.61 -18.49 -5.52
N LEU A 311 -14.78 -17.75 -6.25
CA LEU A 311 -13.47 -18.22 -6.73
C LEU A 311 -12.54 -18.56 -5.56
N VAL A 312 -12.44 -17.67 -4.57
CA VAL A 312 -11.67 -17.93 -3.33
C VAL A 312 -12.14 -19.22 -2.66
N LYS A 313 -13.44 -19.42 -2.49
CA LYS A 313 -13.96 -20.67 -1.90
C LYS A 313 -13.68 -21.90 -2.73
N ALA A 314 -13.72 -21.80 -4.06
CA ALA A 314 -13.39 -22.92 -4.93
C ALA A 314 -11.93 -23.34 -4.74
N ALA A 315 -11.01 -22.37 -4.65
CA ALA A 315 -9.61 -22.64 -4.32
C ALA A 315 -9.45 -23.26 -2.93
N LEU A 316 -10.09 -22.72 -1.89
CA LEU A 316 -10.03 -23.28 -0.54
C LEU A 316 -10.61 -24.70 -0.44
N LYS A 317 -11.67 -25.02 -1.19
CA LYS A 317 -12.21 -26.38 -1.27
C LYS A 317 -11.22 -27.34 -1.91
N GLU A 318 -10.54 -26.90 -2.97
CA GLU A 318 -9.52 -27.70 -3.64
C GLU A 318 -8.25 -27.87 -2.77
N ALA A 319 -7.84 -26.82 -2.05
CA ALA A 319 -6.79 -26.89 -1.03
C ALA A 319 -7.13 -27.93 0.06
N ALA A 320 -8.37 -27.90 0.59
CA ALA A 320 -8.85 -28.86 1.57
C ALA A 320 -8.82 -30.28 1.00
N ARG A 321 -9.28 -30.48 -0.24
CA ARG A 321 -9.29 -31.77 -0.92
C ARG A 321 -7.88 -32.34 -1.09
N LYS A 322 -6.89 -31.53 -1.49
CA LYS A 322 -5.47 -31.94 -1.63
C LYS A 322 -4.86 -32.40 -0.30
N ARG A 323 -5.44 -32.01 0.83
CA ARG A 323 -4.99 -32.31 2.18
C ARG A 323 -5.93 -33.26 2.94
N GLU A 324 -6.90 -33.85 2.24
CA GLU A 324 -7.89 -34.78 2.79
C GLU A 324 -8.70 -34.21 3.97
N MET A 325 -8.97 -32.90 3.93
CA MET A 325 -9.74 -32.19 4.96
C MET A 325 -11.05 -31.62 4.42
N LYS A 326 -11.96 -31.23 5.31
CA LYS A 326 -13.18 -30.50 4.92
C LYS A 326 -12.90 -29.01 4.85
N TYR A 327 -13.56 -28.33 3.89
CA TYR A 327 -13.50 -26.87 3.77
C TYR A 327 -13.86 -26.14 5.07
N ASN A 328 -14.87 -26.62 5.80
CA ASN A 328 -15.28 -26.04 7.08
C ASN A 328 -14.21 -26.16 8.17
N ASP A 329 -13.24 -27.06 8.04
CA ASP A 329 -12.15 -27.19 9.00
C ASP A 329 -11.08 -26.13 8.71
N ILE A 330 -10.78 -25.83 7.43
CA ILE A 330 -9.89 -24.72 7.05
C ILE A 330 -10.40 -23.38 7.60
N LYS A 331 -11.70 -23.11 7.50
CA LYS A 331 -12.31 -21.87 8.03
C LYS A 331 -12.07 -21.66 9.54
N LYS A 332 -11.88 -22.75 10.30
CA LYS A 332 -11.67 -22.70 11.74
C LYS A 332 -10.20 -22.56 12.12
N LEU A 333 -9.28 -22.76 11.17
CA LEU A 333 -7.85 -22.60 11.42
C LEU A 333 -7.52 -21.12 11.58
N GLU A 334 -6.65 -20.84 12.53
CA GLU A 334 -6.07 -19.52 12.72
C GLU A 334 -5.12 -19.17 11.55
N LYS A 335 -4.93 -17.87 11.33
CA LYS A 335 -3.88 -17.35 10.44
C LYS A 335 -2.51 -17.90 10.83
N GLY A 336 -1.58 -18.00 9.89
CA GLY A 336 -0.30 -18.69 10.06
C GLY A 336 -0.42 -20.22 9.96
N VAL A 337 -1.40 -20.83 10.63
CA VAL A 337 -1.67 -22.29 10.49
C VAL A 337 -2.32 -22.60 9.13
N ARG A 338 -3.19 -21.71 8.64
CA ARG A 338 -3.78 -21.82 7.30
C ARG A 338 -2.73 -21.93 6.19
N ARG A 339 -1.55 -21.33 6.37
CA ARG A 339 -0.45 -21.35 5.40
C ARG A 339 0.05 -22.76 5.04
N PHE A 340 -0.17 -23.77 5.89
CA PHE A 340 0.17 -25.16 5.55
C PHE A 340 -0.75 -25.76 4.46
N PHE A 341 -1.90 -25.13 4.21
CA PHE A 341 -2.95 -25.63 3.32
C PHE A 341 -3.11 -24.79 2.04
N HIS A 342 -3.02 -23.47 2.16
CA HIS A 342 -3.14 -22.52 1.05
C HIS A 342 -2.32 -21.25 1.34
N ASP A 343 -2.02 -20.46 0.31
CA ASP A 343 -1.44 -19.11 0.48
C ASP A 343 -2.51 -18.04 0.76
N ASP A 344 -2.08 -16.82 1.03
CA ASP A 344 -2.95 -15.65 0.87
C ASP A 344 -3.55 -15.67 -0.56
N ILE A 345 -4.84 -15.38 -0.69
CA ILE A 345 -5.50 -15.39 -2.01
C ILE A 345 -6.20 -14.06 -2.22
N THR A 346 -5.77 -13.36 -3.26
CA THR A 346 -6.41 -12.15 -3.78
C THR A 346 -7.08 -12.46 -5.12
N VAL A 347 -8.33 -12.03 -5.30
CA VAL A 347 -9.06 -12.16 -6.57
C VAL A 347 -9.85 -10.89 -6.89
N VAL A 348 -9.62 -10.32 -8.07
CA VAL A 348 -10.44 -9.26 -8.66
C VAL A 348 -11.01 -9.76 -9.99
N VAL A 349 -12.34 -9.80 -10.11
CA VAL A 349 -13.05 -10.12 -11.36
C VAL A 349 -13.62 -8.83 -11.92
N VAL A 350 -13.22 -8.45 -13.13
CA VAL A 350 -13.63 -7.22 -13.81
C VAL A 350 -14.47 -7.57 -15.03
N PHE A 351 -15.76 -7.25 -14.98
CA PHE A 351 -16.68 -7.42 -16.10
C PHE A 351 -16.60 -6.24 -17.07
N ILE A 352 -16.73 -6.54 -18.36
CA ILE A 352 -16.70 -5.55 -19.44
C ILE A 352 -18.07 -5.45 -20.09
N ASP A 353 -18.70 -4.31 -19.94
CA ASP A 353 -19.92 -3.94 -20.65
C ASP A 353 -19.51 -3.06 -21.85
N HIS A 354 -19.41 -3.69 -23.03
CA HIS A 354 -18.87 -3.06 -24.25
C HIS A 354 -19.61 -1.81 -24.72
N GLU A 355 -20.87 -1.64 -24.31
CA GLU A 355 -21.67 -0.44 -24.57
C GLU A 355 -21.12 0.80 -23.85
N LEU A 356 -20.45 0.63 -22.71
CA LEU A 356 -19.89 1.73 -21.91
C LEU A 356 -18.50 2.20 -22.39
N LEU A 357 -17.86 1.45 -23.30
CA LEU A 357 -16.48 1.72 -23.74
C LEU A 357 -16.34 2.97 -24.62
N GLN A 358 -17.43 3.46 -25.24
CA GLN A 358 -17.37 4.54 -26.23
C GLN A 358 -17.52 5.95 -25.63
N ASP A 359 -18.32 6.12 -24.57
CA ASP A 359 -18.64 7.45 -24.03
C ASP A 359 -18.13 7.68 -22.58
N GLY A 360 -17.69 6.64 -21.87
CA GLY A 360 -17.37 6.72 -20.45
C GLY A 360 -18.64 6.99 -19.61
N ASP A 361 -18.74 6.39 -18.43
CA ASP A 361 -19.90 6.60 -17.57
C ASP A 361 -19.59 7.70 -16.53
N GLU A 362 -20.09 8.92 -16.75
CA GLU A 362 -19.99 10.04 -15.79
C GLU A 362 -20.64 9.71 -14.42
N SER A 363 -21.47 8.67 -14.34
CA SER A 363 -22.03 8.17 -13.08
C SER A 363 -21.13 7.17 -12.34
N THR A 364 -19.95 6.83 -12.89
CA THR A 364 -18.99 5.94 -12.25
C THR A 364 -18.50 6.54 -10.93
N PRO A 365 -18.62 5.82 -9.80
CA PRO A 365 -18.09 6.31 -8.53
C PRO A 365 -16.57 6.40 -8.61
N GLU A 366 -15.98 7.52 -8.18
CA GLU A 366 -14.53 7.72 -8.13
C GLU A 366 -13.98 7.25 -6.79
N ILE A 367 -13.80 5.93 -6.63
CA ILE A 367 -13.45 5.31 -5.35
C ILE A 367 -12.18 4.47 -5.43
N SER A 368 -11.44 4.45 -4.32
CA SER A 368 -10.34 3.53 -4.07
C SER A 368 -10.84 2.41 -3.17
N VAL A 369 -10.80 1.17 -3.65
CA VAL A 369 -11.16 -0.03 -2.90
C VAL A 369 -9.90 -0.83 -2.66
N ARG A 370 -9.59 -1.17 -1.41
CA ARG A 370 -8.42 -1.99 -1.06
C ARG A 370 -8.86 -3.20 -0.26
N GLY A 371 -8.17 -4.33 -0.45
CA GLY A 371 -8.42 -5.55 0.33
C GLY A 371 -8.34 -5.27 1.83
N PHE A 372 -9.30 -5.78 2.61
CA PHE A 372 -9.43 -5.57 4.06
C PHE A 372 -9.57 -4.10 4.52
N VAL A 373 -9.84 -3.17 3.60
CA VAL A 373 -10.07 -1.75 3.93
C VAL A 373 -11.44 -1.33 3.41
N ASP A 374 -12.45 -1.35 4.29
CA ASP A 374 -13.82 -0.96 3.95
C ASP A 374 -14.00 0.54 3.72
N SER A 375 -13.01 1.36 4.05
CA SER A 375 -13.06 2.80 3.78
C SER A 375 -12.71 3.07 2.33
N GLY A 376 -13.73 3.06 1.47
CA GLY A 376 -13.64 3.58 0.11
C GLY A 376 -13.18 5.04 0.16
N GLY A 377 -11.89 5.28 -0.06
CA GLY A 377 -11.34 6.63 -0.17
C GLY A 377 -11.67 7.24 -1.54
N PRO A 378 -11.50 8.55 -1.73
CA PRO A 378 -11.53 9.13 -3.07
C PRO A 378 -10.46 8.46 -3.94
N SER A 379 -10.84 8.08 -5.16
CA SER A 379 -9.90 7.52 -6.13
C SER A 379 -8.83 8.55 -6.50
N SER A 380 -7.61 8.06 -6.68
CA SER A 380 -6.53 8.84 -7.27
C SER A 380 -6.79 9.17 -8.76
N PHE A 381 -7.69 8.44 -9.42
CA PHE A 381 -8.07 8.62 -10.84
C PHE A 381 -9.22 9.63 -11.06
N SER A 382 -9.48 10.54 -10.13
CA SER A 382 -10.60 11.50 -10.24
C SER A 382 -10.56 12.33 -11.55
N GLY A 383 -11.66 12.37 -12.30
CA GLY A 383 -11.81 12.90 -13.65
C GLY A 383 -11.73 14.42 -13.79
N ARG A 384 -11.48 15.18 -12.71
CA ARG A 384 -11.28 16.64 -12.81
C ARG A 384 -9.93 17.05 -13.42
N THR A 385 -8.96 16.14 -13.56
CA THR A 385 -7.59 16.48 -14.00
C THR A 385 -7.13 15.80 -15.30
N MET A 386 -7.95 14.95 -15.94
CA MET A 386 -7.64 14.35 -17.26
C MET A 386 -8.38 15.02 -18.43
N LYS A 387 -8.77 16.29 -18.30
CA LYS A 387 -9.16 17.09 -19.47
C LYS A 387 -7.89 17.47 -20.22
N LEU A 388 -7.77 17.03 -21.48
CA LEU A 388 -6.77 17.55 -22.40
C LEU A 388 -6.79 19.09 -22.33
N PRO A 389 -5.64 19.78 -22.27
CA PRO A 389 -5.62 21.17 -22.66
C PRO A 389 -6.13 21.21 -24.10
N SER A 390 -7.31 21.79 -24.30
CA SER A 390 -7.88 21.96 -25.61
C SER A 390 -6.86 22.65 -26.50
N SER A 391 -6.64 22.07 -27.66
CA SER A 391 -5.70 22.44 -28.71
C SER A 391 -5.53 23.96 -28.83
N ILE A 392 -4.36 24.48 -28.43
CA ILE A 392 -3.87 25.75 -28.97
C ILE A 392 -2.69 25.40 -29.87
N LEU A 393 -3.04 25.34 -31.16
CA LEU A 393 -2.11 25.38 -32.28
C LEU A 393 -1.10 26.51 -32.03
N CYS A 394 0.17 26.16 -32.00
CA CYS A 394 1.27 27.10 -31.86
C CYS A 394 1.36 27.95 -33.13
N LEU A 395 0.70 29.11 -33.17
CA LEU A 395 0.97 30.17 -34.14
C LEU A 395 0.55 31.55 -33.59
N SER A 396 1.52 32.47 -33.64
CA SER A 396 1.44 33.93 -33.53
C SER A 396 1.22 34.61 -32.16
N LEU A 397 2.31 35.25 -31.73
CA LEU A 397 2.43 36.54 -31.05
C LEU A 397 1.19 37.47 -31.09
N LEU A 398 0.64 37.84 -29.93
CA LEU A 398 0.55 39.22 -29.37
C LEU A 398 -0.62 39.39 -28.36
N ALA A 399 -0.23 39.82 -27.16
CA ALA A 399 -0.92 40.73 -26.22
C ALA A 399 -2.31 40.40 -25.63
N SER A 400 -2.31 40.27 -24.29
CA SER A 400 -3.30 40.75 -23.30
C SER A 400 -4.75 40.24 -23.42
N THR A 401 -5.31 39.50 -22.45
CA THR A 401 -5.57 39.95 -21.08
C THR A 401 -5.90 38.74 -20.20
N SER A 402 -5.37 38.77 -18.98
CA SER A 402 -5.52 37.77 -17.93
C SER A 402 -6.95 37.74 -17.37
N LEU A 403 -7.72 36.73 -17.76
CA LEU A 403 -8.90 36.31 -17.01
C LEU A 403 -8.47 35.17 -16.07
N GLN A 404 -8.08 35.52 -14.85
CA GLN A 404 -7.82 34.55 -13.79
C GLN A 404 -9.14 33.91 -13.37
N ILE A 405 -9.49 32.78 -13.99
CA ILE A 405 -10.43 31.84 -13.40
C ILE A 405 -9.66 31.17 -12.26
N LEU A 406 -9.93 31.61 -11.03
CA LEU A 406 -9.39 31.04 -9.81
C LEU A 406 -10.01 29.64 -9.58
N GLY A 407 -9.56 28.67 -10.38
CA GLY A 407 -9.72 27.26 -10.06
C GLY A 407 -9.04 27.03 -8.72
N SER A 408 -9.77 26.48 -7.75
CA SER A 408 -9.21 26.12 -6.45
C SER A 408 -8.18 25.02 -6.63
N THR A 409 -6.92 25.39 -6.85
CA THR A 409 -5.80 24.46 -6.79
C THR A 409 -5.77 23.89 -5.37
N CYS A 410 -5.90 22.57 -5.24
CA CYS A 410 -5.60 21.90 -3.98
C CYS A 410 -4.10 22.13 -3.70
N SER A 411 -3.78 22.95 -2.70
CA SER A 411 -2.40 23.16 -2.27
C SER A 411 -2.00 21.99 -1.36
N CYS A 412 -1.15 21.09 -1.84
CA CYS A 412 -0.49 20.11 -0.99
C CYS A 412 0.78 20.73 -0.40
N LEU A 413 0.90 20.74 0.93
CA LEU A 413 2.15 21.06 1.59
C LEU A 413 3.09 19.86 1.41
N HIS A 414 4.17 20.03 0.65
CA HIS A 414 5.19 19.00 0.44
C HIS A 414 6.58 19.60 0.63
N PHE A 415 7.37 18.98 1.48
CA PHE A 415 8.78 19.29 1.67
C PHE A 415 9.54 17.99 1.92
N ASN A 416 10.78 17.95 1.45
CA ASN A 416 11.67 16.79 1.60
C ASN A 416 13.06 17.28 1.96
N PHE A 417 13.56 16.85 3.12
CA PHE A 417 14.90 17.15 3.61
C PHE A 417 15.68 15.84 3.74
N PRO A 418 16.35 15.37 2.68
CA PRO A 418 17.14 14.15 2.75
C PRO A 418 18.37 14.31 3.68
N ASN A 419 18.87 15.53 3.83
CA ASN A 419 19.82 15.97 4.85
C ASN A 419 19.41 17.37 5.30
N VAL A 420 19.67 17.73 6.56
CA VAL A 420 19.40 19.08 7.09
C VAL A 420 20.72 19.77 7.42
N ASP A 421 21.00 20.88 6.76
CA ASP A 421 22.22 21.67 6.98
C ASP A 421 21.90 23.13 7.33
N THR A 422 22.93 23.95 7.45
CA THR A 422 22.80 25.36 7.84
C THR A 422 21.95 26.20 6.86
N THR A 423 21.74 25.74 5.62
CA THR A 423 20.91 26.43 4.64
C THR A 423 19.41 26.20 4.87
N SER A 424 19.06 25.14 5.63
CA SER A 424 17.68 24.81 5.99
C SER A 424 17.23 25.48 7.30
N VAL A 425 18.11 26.18 8.03
CA VAL A 425 17.81 26.80 9.34
C VAL A 425 16.59 27.71 9.26
N ASP A 426 16.48 28.51 8.20
CA ASP A 426 15.39 29.48 8.03
C ASP A 426 14.02 28.83 7.77
N ASP A 427 13.99 27.53 7.42
CA ASP A 427 12.75 26.79 7.24
C ASP A 427 12.13 26.33 8.58
N PHE A 428 12.88 26.40 9.69
CA PHE A 428 12.50 25.85 10.99
C PHE A 428 12.55 26.86 12.14
N SER A 429 11.65 26.68 13.10
CA SER A 429 11.71 27.30 14.42
C SER A 429 12.19 26.29 15.45
N PHE A 430 13.16 26.68 16.26
CA PHE A 430 13.80 25.85 17.28
C PHE A 430 13.46 26.35 18.68
N SER A 431 13.08 25.44 19.59
CA SER A 431 13.03 25.71 21.02
C SER A 431 14.45 25.86 21.61
N PRO A 432 14.61 26.43 22.82
CA PRO A 432 15.88 26.38 23.52
C PRO A 432 16.45 24.96 23.61
N GLY A 433 17.70 24.76 23.21
CA GLY A 433 18.36 23.46 23.23
C GLY A 433 18.10 22.55 22.02
N SER A 434 17.24 22.97 21.07
CA SER A 434 17.09 22.28 19.77
C SER A 434 17.86 23.02 18.67
N GLY A 435 18.17 22.32 17.57
CA GLY A 435 18.99 22.87 16.50
C GLY A 435 19.22 21.89 15.35
N ILE A 436 20.21 22.18 14.52
CA ILE A 436 20.71 21.28 13.49
C ILE A 436 22.10 20.81 13.90
N ALA A 437 22.29 19.49 13.94
CA ALA A 437 23.56 18.87 14.27
C ALA A 437 23.75 17.60 13.44
N ASN A 438 24.97 17.36 12.95
CA ASN A 438 25.34 16.14 12.19
C ASN A 438 24.38 15.82 11.02
N GLY A 439 23.96 16.84 10.27
CA GLY A 439 23.06 16.66 9.12
C GLY A 439 21.60 16.37 9.47
N SER A 440 21.22 16.50 10.75
CA SER A 440 19.90 16.12 11.27
C SER A 440 19.28 17.19 12.16
N LEU A 441 17.95 17.14 12.33
CA LEU A 441 17.24 17.92 13.33
C LEU A 441 17.50 17.33 14.72
N GLN A 442 18.15 18.12 15.56
CA GLN A 442 18.34 17.81 16.98
C GLN A 442 17.17 18.41 17.77
N ILE A 443 16.25 17.57 18.22
CA ILE A 443 15.03 18.01 18.94
C ILE A 443 15.33 18.28 20.42
N THR A 444 16.17 17.46 21.05
CA THR A 444 16.66 17.62 22.42
C THR A 444 18.19 17.57 22.44
N PRO A 445 18.86 18.20 23.44
CA PRO A 445 20.30 18.10 23.60
C PRO A 445 20.76 16.64 23.69
N SER A 446 21.85 16.31 23.01
CA SER A 446 22.44 14.96 22.97
C SER A 446 23.70 14.81 23.84
N THR A 447 24.14 15.90 24.48
CA THR A 447 25.32 15.95 25.35
C THR A 447 25.02 16.83 26.57
N GLY A 448 25.78 16.65 27.65
CA GLY A 448 25.57 17.36 28.91
C GLY A 448 24.45 16.75 29.77
N ASN A 449 23.81 17.56 30.62
CA ASN A 449 22.68 17.10 31.43
C ASN A 449 21.39 17.09 30.59
N ILE A 450 21.00 15.90 30.18
CA ILE A 450 19.81 15.64 29.35
C ILE A 450 18.57 15.25 30.16
N THR A 451 18.68 15.18 31.48
CA THR A 451 17.56 14.83 32.38
C THR A 451 16.52 15.93 32.41
N ASN A 452 15.23 15.56 32.34
CA ASN A 452 14.09 16.48 32.35
C ASN A 452 14.18 17.58 31.28
N GLN A 453 14.72 17.23 30.10
CA GLN A 453 14.72 18.10 28.94
C GLN A 453 13.60 17.70 27.98
N SER A 454 13.00 18.70 27.35
CA SER A 454 12.16 18.54 26.16
C SER A 454 12.51 19.62 25.17
N GLY A 455 12.30 19.36 23.90
CA GLY A 455 12.51 20.35 22.87
C GLY A 455 11.59 20.12 21.69
N ARG A 456 11.57 21.09 20.80
CA ARG A 456 10.64 21.18 19.69
C ARG A 456 11.36 21.78 18.48
N VAL A 457 11.06 21.21 17.32
CA VAL A 457 11.41 21.80 16.02
C VAL A 457 10.12 21.88 15.22
N CYS A 458 9.80 23.07 14.72
CA CYS A 458 8.61 23.31 13.90
C CYS A 458 9.03 23.78 12.52
N TYR A 459 8.52 23.15 11.47
CA TYR A 459 8.63 23.69 10.12
C TYR A 459 7.73 24.95 10.01
N THR A 460 8.29 26.06 9.53
CA THR A 460 7.63 27.39 9.54
C THR A 460 7.55 28.06 8.17
N ARG A 461 8.25 27.53 7.17
CA ARG A 461 8.27 28.12 5.81
C ARG A 461 6.87 28.20 5.18
N GLU A 462 6.04 27.18 5.39
CA GLU A 462 4.66 27.13 4.88
C GLU A 462 3.70 26.60 5.93
N THR A 463 2.48 27.17 5.97
CA THR A 463 1.45 26.78 6.93
C THR A 463 0.35 25.96 6.26
N LEU A 464 -0.04 24.85 6.90
CA LEU A 464 -1.19 24.05 6.47
C LEU A 464 -2.47 24.52 7.17
N ARG A 465 -3.51 24.86 6.39
CA ARG A 465 -4.83 25.18 6.93
C ARG A 465 -5.65 23.91 7.17
N LEU A 466 -5.67 23.43 8.41
CA LEU A 466 -6.39 22.20 8.80
C LEU A 466 -7.91 22.30 8.72
N TRP A 467 -8.46 23.51 8.86
CA TRP A 467 -9.90 23.76 8.83
C TRP A 467 -10.23 25.04 8.06
N ASP A 468 -11.15 24.91 7.09
CA ASP A 468 -11.77 26.06 6.45
C ASP A 468 -13.19 26.27 6.99
N SER A 469 -13.33 27.20 7.93
CA SER A 469 -14.63 27.59 8.50
C SER A 469 -15.63 28.11 7.46
N LYS A 470 -15.16 28.71 6.36
CA LYS A 470 -16.02 29.23 5.29
C LYS A 470 -16.58 28.11 4.41
N LYS A 471 -15.75 27.12 4.09
CA LYS A 471 -16.11 25.97 3.25
C LYS A 471 -16.66 24.78 4.05
N ARG A 472 -16.56 24.82 5.38
CA ARG A 472 -16.86 23.72 6.30
C ARG A 472 -16.09 22.43 5.96
N THR A 473 -14.88 22.54 5.43
CA THR A 473 -14.03 21.42 5.00
C THR A 473 -12.82 21.24 5.91
N VAL A 474 -12.55 20.00 6.32
CA VAL A 474 -11.34 19.60 7.07
C VAL A 474 -10.28 19.13 6.08
N ALA A 475 -9.02 19.50 6.29
CA ALA A 475 -7.91 18.96 5.51
C ALA A 475 -7.71 17.48 5.85
N SER A 476 -7.52 16.65 4.82
CA SER A 476 -7.04 15.27 5.00
C SER A 476 -5.53 15.27 4.79
N PHE A 477 -4.78 14.63 5.68
CA PHE A 477 -3.34 14.46 5.53
C PHE A 477 -2.96 12.99 5.76
N ARG A 478 -1.90 12.57 5.09
CA ARG A 478 -1.23 11.29 5.31
C ARG A 478 0.22 11.61 5.61
N THR A 479 0.72 11.05 6.71
CA THR A 479 2.11 11.17 7.09
C THR A 479 2.66 9.77 7.32
N GLU A 480 3.92 9.55 6.96
CA GLU A 480 4.63 8.29 7.16
C GLU A 480 5.96 8.62 7.82
N PHE A 481 6.22 7.97 8.95
CA PHE A 481 7.43 8.17 9.72
C PHE A 481 8.25 6.89 9.68
N VAL A 482 9.55 7.03 9.47
CA VAL A 482 10.52 5.99 9.79
C VAL A 482 11.40 6.58 10.89
N LEU A 483 11.23 6.07 12.10
CA LEU A 483 11.93 6.53 13.29
C LEU A 483 12.89 5.45 13.75
N ASN A 484 14.13 5.85 14.03
CA ASN A 484 15.13 4.97 14.63
C ASN A 484 15.37 5.46 16.05
N ILE A 485 14.83 4.74 17.02
CA ILE A 485 14.95 5.07 18.45
C ILE A 485 16.00 4.14 19.05
N LEU A 486 17.13 4.71 19.45
CA LEU A 486 18.23 3.96 20.04
C LEU A 486 18.30 4.26 21.55
N PRO A 487 18.25 3.24 22.42
CA PRO A 487 18.41 3.46 23.86
C PRO A 487 19.83 3.92 24.18
N ASN A 488 19.98 4.73 25.24
CA ASN A 488 21.30 5.12 25.71
C ASN A 488 21.97 3.91 26.41
N GLN A 489 22.87 3.23 25.69
CA GLN A 489 23.54 2.03 26.18
C GLN A 489 24.44 2.28 27.41
N GLN A 490 24.85 3.52 27.68
CA GLN A 490 25.71 3.84 28.82
C GLN A 490 24.95 4.04 30.13
N GLN A 491 23.68 4.45 30.06
CA GLN A 491 22.87 4.79 31.24
C GLN A 491 21.75 3.77 31.52
N ASN A 492 21.52 2.81 30.62
CA ASN A 492 20.41 1.84 30.73
C ASN A 492 19.03 2.51 30.95
N GLU A 493 18.91 3.75 30.47
CA GLU A 493 17.71 4.60 30.55
C GLU A 493 17.22 4.90 29.13
N THR A 494 15.91 4.84 28.95
CA THR A 494 15.23 5.28 27.72
C THR A 494 14.64 6.67 27.92
N GLY A 495 14.56 7.44 26.83
CA GLY A 495 13.71 8.63 26.83
C GLY A 495 12.24 8.25 26.98
N GLU A 496 11.38 9.24 27.20
CA GLU A 496 9.94 9.01 27.33
C GLU A 496 9.30 8.74 25.97
N GLY A 497 9.73 9.45 24.92
CA GLY A 497 9.23 9.24 23.57
C GLY A 497 9.52 10.41 22.64
N LEU A 498 8.80 10.43 21.52
CA LEU A 498 8.82 11.50 20.52
C LEU A 498 7.40 11.77 20.06
N ALA A 499 7.09 13.02 19.67
CA ALA A 499 5.82 13.33 19.04
C ALA A 499 6.00 14.13 17.74
N PHE A 500 5.26 13.75 16.71
CA PHE A 500 5.01 14.60 15.56
C PHE A 500 3.82 15.51 15.86
N ILE A 501 3.98 16.83 15.68
CA ILE A 501 2.96 17.79 16.08
C ILE A 501 2.47 18.65 14.92
N LEU A 502 1.17 18.92 14.91
CA LEU A 502 0.54 20.00 14.16
C LEU A 502 0.07 21.04 15.16
N THR A 503 0.66 22.24 15.10
CA THR A 503 0.38 23.29 16.08
C THR A 503 0.45 24.67 15.46
N SER A 504 -0.36 25.59 16.00
CA SER A 504 -0.20 27.03 15.77
C SER A 504 0.74 27.71 16.78
N ASN A 505 1.23 26.97 17.77
CA ASN A 505 2.10 27.49 18.82
C ASN A 505 3.52 26.94 18.66
N LEU A 506 4.44 27.79 18.22
CA LEU A 506 5.83 27.40 17.97
C LEU A 506 6.63 27.18 19.25
N SER A 507 6.19 27.74 20.38
CA SER A 507 6.88 27.60 21.66
C SER A 507 6.44 26.35 22.42
N SER A 508 7.40 25.64 23.01
CA SER A 508 7.13 24.52 23.91
C SER A 508 6.67 25.02 25.29
N PRO A 509 5.68 24.38 25.95
CA PRO A 509 5.25 24.76 27.29
C PRO A 509 6.39 24.61 28.31
N ARG A 510 6.44 25.47 29.32
CA ARG A 510 7.43 25.28 30.41
C ARG A 510 7.09 24.04 31.21
N GLY A 511 8.10 23.26 31.61
CA GLY A 511 7.89 22.04 32.38
C GLY A 511 7.25 20.89 31.58
N SER A 512 7.37 20.92 30.24
CA SER A 512 6.85 19.89 29.35
C SER A 512 7.78 18.69 29.14
N SER A 513 8.76 18.50 30.01
CA SER A 513 9.67 17.36 29.97
C SER A 513 9.01 16.09 30.51
N GLY A 514 9.66 14.96 30.31
CA GLY A 514 9.17 13.71 30.87
C GLY A 514 7.90 13.25 30.13
N GLN A 515 6.92 12.81 30.91
CA GLN A 515 5.62 12.32 30.41
C GLN A 515 4.97 13.26 29.38
N TRP A 516 5.23 14.56 29.43
CA TRP A 516 4.51 15.54 28.60
C TRP A 516 5.02 15.67 27.16
N LEU A 517 6.10 14.99 26.78
CA LEU A 517 6.68 14.93 25.43
C LEU A 517 6.89 16.27 24.71
N GLY A 518 7.01 17.37 25.45
CA GLY A 518 7.08 18.71 24.87
C GLY A 518 5.74 19.22 24.30
N ILE A 519 4.63 18.51 24.48
CA ILE A 519 3.28 18.79 23.92
C ILE A 519 2.45 19.64 24.89
N ALA A 520 2.46 19.28 26.17
CA ALA A 520 1.66 19.90 27.23
C ALA A 520 2.49 20.08 28.51
N ASN A 521 1.85 20.46 29.60
CA ASN A 521 2.37 20.41 30.95
C ASN A 521 1.19 20.25 31.93
N GLU A 522 1.47 20.18 33.23
CA GLU A 522 0.45 20.02 34.28
C GLU A 522 -0.71 21.04 34.19
N GLN A 523 -0.44 22.27 33.71
CA GLN A 523 -1.44 23.33 33.63
C GLN A 523 -2.19 23.37 32.30
N THR A 524 -1.58 22.89 31.22
CA THR A 524 -2.13 22.99 29.85
C THR A 524 -2.70 21.68 29.33
N ASP A 525 -2.52 20.56 30.05
CA ASP A 525 -3.02 19.26 29.63
C ASP A 525 -4.55 19.28 29.41
N GLY A 526 -4.97 18.77 28.26
CA GLY A 526 -6.37 18.76 27.82
C GLY A 526 -6.97 20.14 27.50
N SER A 527 -6.24 21.24 27.68
CA SER A 527 -6.77 22.60 27.47
C SER A 527 -6.96 22.90 25.98
N PRO A 528 -8.16 23.30 25.53
CA PRO A 528 -8.39 23.69 24.12
C PRO A 528 -7.53 24.86 23.64
N ALA A 529 -6.92 25.62 24.57
CA ALA A 529 -5.99 26.68 24.26
C ALA A 529 -4.62 26.16 23.78
N ASN A 530 -4.27 24.89 24.04
CA ASN A 530 -3.02 24.27 23.63
C ASN A 530 -2.90 24.15 22.09
N ARG A 531 -4.05 23.94 21.41
CA ARG A 531 -4.19 23.93 19.94
C ARG A 531 -3.16 23.05 19.24
N ILE A 532 -2.99 21.84 19.77
CA ILE A 532 -2.04 20.86 19.28
C ILE A 532 -2.75 19.56 18.94
N VAL A 533 -2.34 18.97 17.82
CA VAL A 533 -2.63 17.58 17.47
C VAL A 533 -1.29 16.89 17.36
N ALA A 534 -1.10 15.79 18.07
CA ALA A 534 0.16 15.07 18.12
C ALA A 534 -0.03 13.60 17.75
N VAL A 535 0.97 13.03 17.08
CA VAL A 535 1.15 11.58 17.01
C VAL A 535 2.36 11.24 17.87
N GLU A 536 2.11 10.68 19.05
CA GLU A 536 3.14 10.28 20.01
C GLU A 536 3.64 8.86 19.75
N PHE A 537 4.91 8.64 20.07
CA PHE A 537 5.64 7.39 19.96
C PHE A 537 6.36 7.16 21.29
N ASP A 538 5.75 6.32 22.13
CA ASP A 538 6.22 6.12 23.49
C ASP A 538 7.32 5.07 23.53
N THR A 539 8.32 5.33 24.35
CA THR A 539 9.50 4.46 24.52
C THR A 539 9.69 4.03 25.96
N ARG A 540 8.78 4.47 26.83
CA ARG A 540 8.72 4.16 28.26
C ARG A 540 7.30 4.43 28.75
N LYS A 541 6.88 3.67 29.77
CA LYS A 541 5.66 3.97 30.51
C LYS A 541 5.91 5.13 31.48
N SER A 542 5.27 6.28 31.28
CA SER A 542 5.60 7.53 32.00
C SER A 542 4.60 7.92 33.09
N TYR A 543 3.37 7.39 33.09
CA TYR A 543 2.32 7.69 34.09
C TYR A 543 1.37 6.50 34.35
N ASP A 544 0.49 6.59 35.33
CA ASP A 544 -0.30 5.43 35.80
C ASP A 544 -1.35 4.95 34.78
N GLU A 545 -1.98 5.87 34.04
CA GLU A 545 -2.97 5.57 33.00
C GLU A 545 -2.36 5.28 31.62
N ASP A 546 -1.03 5.33 31.54
CA ASP A 546 -0.26 4.89 30.40
C ASP A 546 -0.31 3.35 30.33
N LEU A 547 -0.60 2.80 29.16
CA LEU A 547 -0.94 1.38 29.04
C LEU A 547 0.29 0.48 29.10
N ASP A 548 1.29 0.80 28.28
CA ASP A 548 2.52 0.04 28.11
C ASP A 548 3.67 0.96 27.70
N SER A 549 4.88 0.42 27.62
CA SER A 549 6.08 1.23 27.34
C SER A 549 6.35 1.42 25.84
N ASN A 550 5.39 1.16 24.95
CA ASN A 550 5.62 1.10 23.51
C ASN A 550 4.39 1.37 22.63
N HIS A 551 3.46 2.26 23.01
CA HIS A 551 2.32 2.59 22.16
C HIS A 551 2.59 3.74 21.18
N VAL A 552 1.75 3.79 20.15
CA VAL A 552 1.59 4.95 19.25
C VAL A 552 0.25 5.57 19.54
N GLY A 553 0.27 6.86 19.85
CA GLY A 553 -0.87 7.63 20.33
C GLY A 553 -1.27 8.77 19.40
N LEU A 554 -2.55 9.14 19.39
CA LEU A 554 -3.04 10.39 18.82
C LEU A 554 -3.52 11.27 19.96
N ASP A 555 -2.87 12.39 20.16
CA ASP A 555 -3.22 13.31 21.23
C ASP A 555 -3.82 14.58 20.68
N VAL A 556 -4.82 15.08 21.42
CA VAL A 556 -5.51 16.31 21.08
C VAL A 556 -5.51 17.21 22.30
N ASN A 557 -4.79 18.32 22.22
CA ASN A 557 -4.63 19.33 23.26
C ASN A 557 -3.96 18.88 24.58
N GLY A 558 -3.73 17.60 24.79
CA GLY A 558 -3.10 17.04 25.98
C GLY A 558 -2.12 15.93 25.64
N ILE A 559 -1.69 15.20 26.67
CA ILE A 559 -0.85 14.00 26.53
C ILE A 559 -1.67 12.69 26.55
N ARG A 560 -2.95 12.78 26.92
CA ARG A 560 -3.82 11.61 26.93
C ARG A 560 -4.29 11.32 25.52
N SER A 561 -3.76 10.25 24.95
CA SER A 561 -4.19 9.67 23.68
C SER A 561 -5.70 9.49 23.58
N VAL A 562 -6.31 10.16 22.59
CA VAL A 562 -7.72 9.95 22.21
C VAL A 562 -7.89 8.69 21.36
N VAL A 563 -6.82 8.25 20.70
CA VAL A 563 -6.70 6.98 19.95
C VAL A 563 -5.31 6.42 20.22
N ARG A 564 -5.18 5.10 20.30
CA ARG A 564 -3.92 4.42 20.61
C ARG A 564 -3.84 3.05 19.97
N ALA A 565 -2.63 2.64 19.57
CA ALA A 565 -2.31 1.30 19.07
C ALA A 565 -1.01 0.82 19.73
N VAL A 566 -0.95 -0.47 20.09
CA VAL A 566 0.28 -1.09 20.59
C VAL A 566 1.24 -1.29 19.42
N SER A 567 2.49 -0.83 19.54
CA SER A 567 3.49 -1.18 18.52
C SER A 567 3.86 -2.66 18.68
N THR A 568 3.67 -3.46 17.64
CA THR A 568 4.23 -4.82 17.58
C THR A 568 5.72 -4.69 17.31
N GLN A 569 6.55 -5.12 18.26
CA GLN A 569 8.01 -5.23 18.08
C GLN A 569 8.37 -6.21 16.96
#